data_AF-A0A7L5EI15-F1
#
_entry.id   AF-A0A7L5EI15-F1
#
_cell.length_a   1.000
_cell.length_b   1.000
_cell.length_c   1.000
_cell.angle_alpha   90.00
_cell.angle_beta   90.00
_cell.angle_gamma   90.00
#
_symmetry.space_group_name_H-M   'P 1'
#
loop_
_entity.id
_entity.type
_entity.pdbx_description
1 polymer ?
#
loop_
_entity_poly.entity_id
_entity_poly.type
_entity_poly.pdbx_seq_one_letter_code
_entity_poly.pdbx_strand_id
1 'polypeptide(L)'
;MNTKSIYLFFLLSLFICVSCNDKEPSIVDKYPYYFAYFEGEVNGQYISLLNQSSYQCSIERGNFWIHDIEKELYGFYWKVPLKLVNFTYPYPELHISLIPLLKQEYHIKKGYLSTEEKESTVRIIREGSEITYHPLKTPFCLRVDTVFFQEDSEIPYIEGYMDGILYNTENSVDSIVIRNVYFGIH
;
A
#
# COMPACT_ATOMS: atom_id res chain seq x y z
N MET A 1 59.60 54.09 -24.25
CA MET A 1 60.09 53.36 -23.07
C MET A 1 58.90 52.93 -22.23
N ASN A 2 58.82 51.62 -21.99
CA ASN A 2 58.08 50.91 -20.92
C ASN A 2 56.54 50.98 -20.91
N THR A 3 55.97 50.34 -21.93
CA THR A 3 55.03 49.23 -21.75
C THR A 3 55.49 48.31 -20.60
N LYS A 4 54.86 48.42 -19.41
CA LYS A 4 54.81 47.42 -18.31
C LYS A 4 54.36 48.11 -17.01
N SER A 5 53.13 48.64 -16.95
CA SER A 5 52.58 49.05 -15.64
C SER A 5 51.06 49.27 -15.59
N ILE A 6 50.26 48.52 -16.36
CA ILE A 6 48.78 48.51 -16.23
C ILE A 6 48.22 47.07 -16.20
N TYR A 7 49.07 46.04 -16.15
CA TYR A 7 48.66 44.63 -16.17
C TYR A 7 48.95 43.89 -14.86
N LEU A 8 48.67 44.52 -13.71
CA LEU A 8 48.83 43.83 -12.41
C LEU A 8 47.77 44.20 -11.37
N PHE A 9 46.53 44.48 -11.81
CA PHE A 9 45.37 44.55 -10.90
C PHE A 9 44.08 43.98 -11.50
N PHE A 10 44.21 43.08 -12.47
CA PHE A 10 43.09 42.34 -13.07
C PHE A 10 43.46 40.87 -13.33
N LEU A 11 44.27 40.30 -12.44
CA LEU A 11 44.64 38.87 -12.42
C LEU A 11 44.41 38.27 -11.03
N LEU A 12 43.40 38.77 -10.30
CA LEU A 12 43.00 38.26 -9.00
C LEU A 12 41.47 38.14 -8.85
N SER A 13 40.76 37.83 -9.94
CA SER A 13 39.31 37.60 -9.90
C SER A 13 38.84 36.37 -10.69
N LEU A 14 39.76 35.50 -11.12
CA LEU A 14 39.43 34.26 -11.82
C LEU A 14 40.13 33.06 -11.16
N PHE A 15 39.86 32.87 -9.88
CA PHE A 15 39.98 31.55 -9.24
C PHE A 15 38.63 31.18 -8.62
N ILE A 16 37.82 30.54 -9.46
CA ILE A 16 37.19 29.24 -9.21
C ILE A 16 36.70 29.04 -7.77
N CYS A 17 35.40 29.28 -7.57
CA CYS A 17 34.53 28.39 -6.81
C CYS A 17 33.13 28.44 -7.47
N VAL A 18 33.04 28.06 -8.74
CA VAL A 18 31.82 27.38 -9.19
C VAL A 18 31.84 26.06 -8.43
N SER A 19 31.21 26.05 -7.26
CA SER A 19 30.79 24.80 -6.66
C SER A 19 29.78 24.22 -7.63
N CYS A 20 30.27 23.39 -8.56
CA CYS A 20 29.43 22.41 -9.21
C CYS A 20 28.87 21.59 -8.07
N ASN A 21 27.67 21.97 -7.64
CA ASN A 21 26.84 21.12 -6.83
C ASN A 21 26.38 20.02 -7.80
N ASP A 22 27.29 19.11 -8.11
CA ASP A 22 26.98 17.80 -8.67
C ASP A 22 26.26 17.05 -7.55
N LYS A 23 25.07 17.53 -7.20
CA LYS A 23 24.08 16.68 -6.59
C LYS A 23 23.78 15.68 -7.69
N GLU A 24 24.40 14.51 -7.57
CA GLU A 24 23.92 13.32 -8.26
C GLU A 24 22.39 13.37 -8.21
N PRO A 25 21.70 13.22 -9.34
CA PRO A 25 20.25 13.24 -9.34
C PRO A 25 19.83 12.20 -8.30
N SER A 26 19.14 12.66 -7.25
CA SER A 26 18.62 11.78 -6.21
C SER A 26 17.90 10.66 -6.94
N ILE A 27 18.40 9.43 -6.83
CA ILE A 27 17.75 8.27 -7.42
C ILE A 27 16.36 8.28 -6.81
N VAL A 28 15.37 8.64 -7.62
CA VAL A 28 13.97 8.60 -7.20
C VAL A 28 13.67 7.13 -7.07
N ASP A 29 13.69 6.64 -5.84
CA ASP A 29 13.23 5.29 -5.53
C ASP A 29 11.82 5.17 -6.12
N LYS A 30 11.67 4.24 -7.06
CA LYS A 30 10.41 4.02 -7.77
C LYS A 30 9.34 3.56 -6.78
N TYR A 31 9.74 2.91 -5.69
CA TYR A 31 8.86 2.30 -4.70
C TYR A 31 9.38 2.64 -3.30
N PRO A 32 9.24 3.90 -2.86
CA PRO A 32 9.69 4.28 -1.53
C PRO A 32 9.01 3.42 -0.47
N TYR A 33 9.67 3.19 0.67
CA TYR A 33 9.14 2.33 1.74
C TYR A 33 7.73 2.68 2.25
N TYR A 34 7.18 3.86 1.93
CA TYR A 34 5.82 4.29 2.29
C TYR A 34 4.82 4.16 1.15
N PHE A 35 5.25 3.67 -0.02
CA PHE A 35 4.47 3.57 -1.23
C PHE A 35 3.24 2.70 -0.98
N ALA A 36 2.07 3.33 -1.11
CA ALA A 36 0.83 2.58 -1.19
C ALA A 36 -0.21 3.38 -1.94
N TYR A 37 -1.00 2.70 -2.76
CA TYR A 37 -2.18 3.29 -3.37
C TYR A 37 -3.33 2.29 -3.42
N PHE A 38 -4.53 2.84 -3.49
CA PHE A 38 -5.78 2.10 -3.64
C PHE A 38 -6.72 2.94 -4.51
N GLU A 39 -7.02 2.45 -5.70
CA GLU A 39 -7.74 3.20 -6.72
C GLU A 39 -8.80 2.34 -7.41
N GLY A 40 -10.05 2.79 -7.43
CA GLY A 40 -11.15 2.08 -8.06
C GLY A 40 -12.50 2.46 -7.47
N GLU A 41 -13.47 1.55 -7.51
CA GLU A 41 -14.84 1.84 -7.08
C GLU A 41 -15.22 1.08 -5.81
N VAL A 42 -15.84 1.79 -4.87
CA VAL A 42 -16.50 1.21 -3.69
C VAL A 42 -17.92 1.76 -3.61
N ASN A 43 -18.91 0.87 -3.61
CA ASN A 43 -20.34 1.22 -3.59
C ASN A 43 -20.74 2.21 -4.69
N GLY A 44 -20.24 2.06 -5.91
CA GLY A 44 -20.56 2.98 -7.01
C GLY A 44 -19.78 4.30 -6.96
N GLN A 45 -18.98 4.53 -5.91
CA GLN A 45 -18.19 5.75 -5.75
C GLN A 45 -16.71 5.47 -6.05
N TYR A 46 -16.14 6.30 -6.92
CA TYR A 46 -14.70 6.25 -7.18
C TYR A 46 -13.89 6.75 -5.98
N ILE A 47 -12.83 6.02 -5.65
CA ILE A 47 -11.84 6.37 -4.63
C ILE A 47 -10.46 6.32 -5.28
N SER A 48 -9.59 7.27 -4.94
CA SER A 48 -8.15 7.19 -5.14
C SER A 48 -7.46 7.62 -3.85
N LEU A 49 -6.72 6.70 -3.23
CA LEU A 49 -5.89 6.93 -2.06
C LEU A 49 -4.44 6.68 -2.43
N LEU A 50 -3.56 7.55 -1.96
CA LEU A 50 -2.13 7.48 -2.17
C LEU A 50 -1.43 7.93 -0.89
N ASN A 51 -0.48 7.12 -0.40
CA ASN A 51 0.43 7.57 0.65
C ASN A 51 1.38 8.62 0.08
N GLN A 52 1.37 9.81 0.67
CA GLN A 52 2.12 10.97 0.15
C GLN A 52 3.54 11.04 0.71
N SER A 53 3.75 10.51 1.92
CA SER A 53 5.04 10.49 2.61
C SER A 53 5.02 9.47 3.74
N SER A 54 6.17 9.29 4.37
CA SER A 54 6.33 8.51 5.58
C SER A 54 5.47 8.95 6.76
N TYR A 55 5.11 10.23 6.85
CA TYR A 55 4.28 10.79 7.92
C TYR A 55 2.79 10.88 7.54
N GLN A 56 2.47 10.70 6.26
CA GLN A 56 1.11 10.75 5.71
C GLN A 56 0.79 9.42 5.04
N CYS A 57 0.93 8.35 5.83
CA CYS A 57 0.62 6.98 5.47
C CYS A 57 -0.81 6.66 5.92
N SER A 58 -1.77 6.72 5.01
CA SER A 58 -3.17 6.37 5.30
C SER A 58 -3.43 4.87 5.17
N ILE A 59 -2.71 4.20 4.26
CA ILE A 59 -2.80 2.76 4.07
C ILE A 59 -1.74 2.10 4.96
N GLU A 60 -2.19 1.40 6.00
CA GLU A 60 -1.33 0.63 6.90
C GLU A 60 -1.00 -0.73 6.30
N ARG A 61 0.13 -1.31 6.71
CA ARG A 61 0.57 -2.64 6.26
C ARG A 61 1.50 -3.29 7.28
N GLY A 62 1.67 -4.60 7.13
CA GLY A 62 2.66 -5.33 7.91
C GLY A 62 2.75 -6.80 7.51
N ASN A 63 3.87 -7.41 7.86
CA ASN A 63 4.10 -8.83 7.74
C ASN A 63 3.73 -9.57 9.04
N PHE A 64 3.45 -10.86 8.91
CA PHE A 64 3.25 -11.76 10.04
C PHE A 64 3.61 -13.19 9.63
N TRP A 65 3.86 -14.04 10.61
CA TRP A 65 4.21 -15.43 10.41
C TRP A 65 3.19 -16.32 11.08
N ILE A 66 2.76 -17.37 10.38
CA ILE A 66 1.93 -18.43 10.95
C ILE A 66 2.78 -19.67 11.08
N HIS A 67 2.94 -20.11 12.32
CA HIS A 67 3.55 -21.40 12.64
C HIS A 67 2.47 -22.48 12.53
N ASP A 68 2.47 -23.19 11.41
CA ASP A 68 1.79 -24.49 11.32
C ASP A 68 2.76 -25.60 11.73
N ILE A 69 2.25 -26.68 12.32
CA ILE A 69 3.00 -27.87 12.76
C ILE A 69 3.89 -28.42 11.63
N GLU A 70 3.44 -28.26 10.38
CA GLU A 70 4.12 -28.78 9.19
C GLU A 70 4.95 -27.73 8.44
N LYS A 71 4.64 -26.43 8.60
CA LYS A 71 5.23 -25.36 7.78
C LYS A 71 5.07 -23.97 8.40
N GLU A 72 6.10 -23.14 8.27
CA GLU A 72 6.01 -21.70 8.51
C GLU A 72 5.46 -20.99 7.26
N LEU A 73 4.34 -20.26 7.42
CA LEU A 73 3.70 -19.51 6.34
C LEU A 73 3.93 -18.00 6.55
N TYR A 74 4.47 -17.36 5.52
CA TYR A 74 4.59 -15.91 5.46
C TYR A 74 3.25 -15.28 5.06
N GLY A 75 2.75 -14.39 5.91
CA GLY A 75 1.54 -13.60 5.70
C GLY A 75 1.85 -12.12 5.55
N PHE A 76 1.04 -11.44 4.76
CA PHE A 76 1.11 -9.99 4.61
C PHE A 76 -0.29 -9.39 4.68
N TYR A 77 -0.44 -8.29 5.43
CA TYR A 77 -1.70 -7.59 5.55
C TYR A 77 -1.56 -6.12 5.20
N TRP A 78 -2.68 -5.52 4.80
CA TRP A 78 -2.83 -4.08 4.70
C TRP A 78 -4.24 -3.65 5.08
N LYS A 79 -4.36 -2.38 5.47
CA LYS A 79 -5.63 -1.76 5.87
C LYS A 79 -5.84 -0.47 5.09
N VAL A 80 -7.02 -0.33 4.52
CA VAL A 80 -7.39 0.82 3.70
C VAL A 80 -8.53 1.58 4.38
N PRO A 81 -8.32 2.87 4.76
CA PRO A 81 -9.38 3.67 5.35
C PRO A 81 -10.37 4.11 4.26
N LEU A 82 -11.63 3.75 4.40
CA LEU A 82 -12.67 4.05 3.40
C LEU A 82 -13.47 5.33 3.74
N LYS A 83 -12.83 6.30 4.42
CA LYS A 83 -13.46 7.53 4.97
C LYS A 83 -14.14 8.42 3.92
N LEU A 84 -13.76 8.28 2.65
CA LEU A 84 -14.27 9.10 1.55
C LEU A 84 -15.57 8.58 0.94
N VAL A 85 -16.00 7.37 1.32
CA VAL A 85 -17.26 6.78 0.86
C VAL A 85 -18.35 7.13 1.84
N ASN A 86 -19.55 7.39 1.34
CA ASN A 86 -20.75 7.62 2.15
C ASN A 86 -21.19 6.34 2.86
N PHE A 87 -20.53 6.00 3.95
CA PHE A 87 -20.99 4.99 4.89
C PHE A 87 -21.94 5.60 5.91
N THR A 88 -22.88 4.79 6.40
CA THR A 88 -23.83 5.19 7.46
C THR A 88 -23.18 5.30 8.84
N TYR A 89 -21.89 5.00 8.95
CA TYR A 89 -21.12 4.95 10.19
C TYR A 89 -19.71 5.52 9.98
N PRO A 90 -19.09 6.06 11.04
CA PRO A 90 -17.78 6.69 10.94
C PRO A 90 -16.65 5.66 10.77
N TYR A 91 -15.67 6.01 9.93
CA TYR A 91 -14.35 5.37 9.79
C TYR A 91 -14.32 3.84 9.51
N PRO A 92 -14.93 3.35 8.42
CA PRO A 92 -14.69 1.98 7.96
C PRO A 92 -13.25 1.78 7.51
N GLU A 93 -12.69 0.62 7.84
CA GLU A 93 -11.40 0.16 7.32
C GLU A 93 -11.58 -1.19 6.62
N LEU A 94 -11.05 -1.30 5.40
CA LEU A 94 -10.92 -2.56 4.67
C LEU A 94 -9.62 -3.23 5.10
N HIS A 95 -9.72 -4.41 5.70
CA HIS A 95 -8.58 -5.22 6.10
C HIS A 95 -8.45 -6.38 5.13
N ILE A 96 -7.24 -6.57 4.60
CA ILE A 96 -6.90 -7.69 3.74
C ILE A 96 -5.66 -8.37 4.32
N SER A 97 -5.68 -9.70 4.37
CA SER A 97 -4.55 -10.53 4.74
C SER A 97 -4.38 -11.65 3.71
N LEU A 98 -3.18 -11.81 3.16
CA LEU A 98 -2.85 -12.89 2.24
C LEU A 98 -1.89 -13.89 2.87
N ILE A 99 -2.26 -15.17 2.79
CA ILE A 99 -1.53 -16.29 3.37
C ILE A 99 -1.65 -17.50 2.44
N PRO A 100 -0.51 -18.05 1.98
CA PRO A 100 0.77 -17.35 1.86
C PRO A 100 0.66 -16.15 0.90
N LEU A 101 1.55 -15.16 1.02
CA LEU A 101 1.68 -14.12 -0.03
C LEU A 101 2.39 -14.68 -1.26
N LEU A 102 1.69 -14.72 -2.39
CA LEU A 102 2.13 -15.28 -3.67
C LEU A 102 1.56 -14.45 -4.83
N LYS A 103 2.27 -14.44 -5.95
CA LYS A 103 1.75 -13.94 -7.24
C LYS A 103 0.73 -14.94 -7.78
N GLN A 104 -0.54 -14.72 -7.47
CA GLN A 104 -1.65 -15.58 -7.89
C GLN A 104 -3.00 -14.85 -7.78
N GLU A 105 -4.06 -15.54 -8.20
CA GLU A 105 -5.43 -15.14 -7.91
C GLU A 105 -5.93 -15.83 -6.64
N TYR A 106 -6.48 -15.05 -5.71
CA TYR A 106 -7.07 -15.48 -4.46
C TYR A 106 -8.59 -15.39 -4.54
N HIS A 107 -9.27 -16.46 -4.20
CA HIS A 107 -10.73 -16.50 -4.05
C HIS A 107 -11.06 -16.58 -2.57
N ILE A 108 -11.09 -15.42 -1.92
CA ILE A 108 -11.18 -15.30 -0.47
C ILE A 108 -12.64 -15.48 -0.05
N LYS A 109 -12.89 -16.44 0.86
CA LYS A 109 -14.24 -16.78 1.34
C LYS A 109 -14.48 -16.44 2.81
N LYS A 110 -13.44 -15.98 3.52
CA LYS A 110 -13.49 -15.71 4.96
C LYS A 110 -13.08 -14.27 5.25
N GLY A 111 -13.53 -13.80 6.40
CA GLY A 111 -13.16 -12.49 6.91
C GLY A 111 -12.97 -12.45 8.40
N TYR A 112 -12.63 -13.56 9.09
CA TYR A 112 -12.19 -13.47 10.47
C TYR A 112 -10.68 -13.14 10.52
N LEU A 113 -10.14 -12.91 11.72
CA LEU A 113 -8.72 -13.09 12.01
C LEU A 113 -8.71 -13.74 13.40
N SER A 114 -8.93 -15.05 13.46
CA SER A 114 -8.56 -15.77 14.68
C SER A 114 -7.04 -15.92 14.68
N THR A 115 -6.44 -16.07 15.86
CA THR A 115 -5.03 -16.44 16.01
C THR A 115 -4.70 -17.84 15.45
N GLU A 116 -5.69 -18.53 14.90
CA GLU A 116 -5.61 -19.89 14.33
C GLU A 116 -5.88 -19.91 12.81
N GLU A 117 -6.17 -18.78 12.17
CA GLU A 117 -6.52 -18.77 10.74
C GLU A 117 -5.28 -18.87 9.85
N LYS A 118 -5.16 -20.02 9.18
CA LYS A 118 -4.10 -20.34 8.22
C LYS A 118 -4.45 -19.95 6.78
N GLU A 119 -5.44 -19.09 6.58
CA GLU A 119 -6.03 -18.77 5.28
C GLU A 119 -6.09 -17.26 5.03
N SER A 120 -6.14 -16.86 3.76
CA SER A 120 -6.29 -15.45 3.36
C SER A 120 -7.67 -14.92 3.73
N THR A 121 -7.78 -13.65 4.15
CA THR A 121 -9.02 -13.03 4.62
C THR A 121 -9.21 -11.62 4.08
N VAL A 122 -10.48 -11.20 3.95
CA VAL A 122 -10.87 -9.83 3.62
C VAL A 122 -12.11 -9.45 4.40
N ARG A 123 -12.11 -8.24 4.96
CA ARG A 123 -13.23 -7.75 5.76
C ARG A 123 -13.26 -6.25 5.88
N ILE A 124 -14.41 -5.71 6.30
CA ILE A 124 -14.50 -4.35 6.79
C ILE A 124 -14.82 -4.38 8.28
N ILE A 125 -14.06 -3.61 9.05
CA ILE A 125 -14.26 -3.37 10.48
C ILE A 125 -14.76 -1.92 10.64
N ARG A 126 -15.69 -1.71 11.56
CA ARG A 126 -16.08 -0.35 12.00
C ARG A 126 -15.33 -0.03 13.28
N GLU A 127 -14.94 1.23 13.44
CA GLU A 127 -14.31 1.67 14.68
C GLU A 127 -15.20 1.34 15.90
N GLY A 128 -14.65 0.58 16.86
CA GLY A 128 -15.35 0.17 18.07
C GLY A 128 -16.30 -1.04 17.94
N SER A 129 -16.30 -1.78 16.82
CA SER A 129 -17.15 -2.97 16.63
C SER A 129 -16.37 -4.25 16.33
N GLU A 130 -17.05 -5.40 16.45
CA GLU A 130 -16.63 -6.66 15.81
C GLU A 130 -16.66 -6.53 14.27
N ILE A 131 -16.09 -7.52 13.59
CA ILE A 131 -16.05 -7.61 12.13
C ILE A 131 -17.48 -7.53 11.57
N THR A 132 -17.74 -6.58 10.68
CA THR A 132 -19.11 -6.32 10.21
C THR A 132 -19.36 -6.79 8.79
N TYR A 133 -18.35 -6.82 7.91
CA TYR A 133 -18.54 -7.28 6.54
C TYR A 133 -17.45 -8.24 6.11
N HIS A 134 -17.85 -9.32 5.44
CA HIS A 134 -16.92 -10.26 4.80
C HIS A 134 -17.59 -10.97 3.61
N PRO A 135 -16.84 -11.76 2.81
CA PRO A 135 -17.43 -12.57 1.77
C PRO A 135 -18.40 -13.59 2.39
N LEU A 136 -19.66 -13.59 1.93
CA LEU A 136 -20.71 -14.52 2.40
C LEU A 136 -21.32 -15.33 1.25
N LYS A 137 -21.74 -14.65 0.18
CA LYS A 137 -22.45 -15.28 -0.94
C LYS A 137 -21.53 -15.68 -2.08
N THR A 138 -20.55 -14.84 -2.37
CA THR A 138 -19.55 -15.05 -3.42
C THR A 138 -18.16 -14.84 -2.84
N PRO A 139 -17.14 -15.57 -3.31
CA PRO A 139 -15.76 -15.26 -2.98
C PRO A 139 -15.40 -13.83 -3.40
N PHE A 140 -14.51 -13.22 -2.65
CA PHE A 140 -13.85 -11.98 -3.03
C PHE A 140 -12.60 -12.32 -3.84
N CYS A 141 -12.50 -11.78 -5.04
CA CYS A 141 -11.41 -12.06 -5.95
C CYS A 141 -10.32 -11.00 -5.77
N LEU A 142 -9.11 -11.45 -5.48
CA LEU A 142 -7.94 -10.59 -5.39
C LEU A 142 -6.81 -11.22 -6.20
N ARG A 143 -6.34 -10.53 -7.23
CA ARG A 143 -5.22 -10.99 -8.06
C ARG A 143 -3.98 -10.20 -7.72
N VAL A 144 -2.91 -10.89 -7.35
CA VAL A 144 -1.59 -10.30 -7.14
C VAL A 144 -0.76 -10.53 -8.40
N ASP A 145 -0.39 -9.44 -9.06
CA ASP A 145 0.37 -9.47 -10.32
C ASP A 145 1.88 -9.37 -10.09
N THR A 146 2.28 -8.73 -8.99
CA THR A 146 3.68 -8.52 -8.62
C THR A 146 3.88 -8.80 -7.13
N VAL A 147 4.93 -9.55 -6.81
CA VAL A 147 5.49 -9.70 -5.46
C VAL A 147 7.00 -9.74 -5.60
N PHE A 148 7.72 -8.83 -4.92
CA PHE A 148 9.17 -8.94 -4.75
C PHE A 148 9.61 -8.19 -3.49
N PHE A 149 10.83 -8.47 -3.03
CA PHE A 149 11.46 -7.75 -1.93
C PHE A 149 12.57 -6.87 -2.51
N GLN A 150 12.61 -5.59 -2.12
CA GLN A 150 13.79 -4.78 -2.39
C GLN A 150 14.97 -5.31 -1.55
N GLU A 151 16.19 -5.04 -2.00
CA GLU A 151 17.40 -5.37 -1.22
C GLU A 151 17.30 -4.69 0.16
N ASP A 152 17.60 -5.45 1.21
CA ASP A 152 17.51 -5.03 2.62
C ASP A 152 16.10 -4.63 3.14
N SER A 153 15.03 -4.92 2.39
CA SER A 153 13.64 -4.70 2.86
C SER A 153 12.97 -6.00 3.29
N GLU A 154 12.44 -6.01 4.52
CA GLU A 154 11.56 -7.09 5.02
C GLU A 154 10.10 -6.93 4.54
N ILE A 155 9.79 -5.81 3.88
CA ILE A 155 8.46 -5.51 3.39
C ILE A 155 8.40 -5.73 1.87
N PRO A 156 7.50 -6.61 1.40
CA PRO A 156 7.36 -6.88 -0.02
C PRO A 156 6.73 -5.68 -0.71
N TYR A 157 7.17 -5.44 -1.94
CA TYR A 157 6.37 -4.72 -2.91
C TYR A 157 5.32 -5.65 -3.48
N ILE A 158 4.06 -5.24 -3.42
CA ILE A 158 2.93 -5.95 -4.02
C ILE A 158 2.10 -5.01 -4.89
N GLU A 159 1.60 -5.53 -6.01
CA GLU A 159 0.61 -4.86 -6.84
C GLU A 159 -0.41 -5.86 -7.35
N GLY A 160 -1.63 -5.39 -7.58
CA GLY A 160 -2.69 -6.26 -8.05
C GLY A 160 -4.03 -5.57 -8.24
N TYR A 161 -5.03 -6.40 -8.50
CA TYR A 161 -6.41 -6.00 -8.68
C TYR A 161 -7.32 -6.71 -7.70
N MET A 162 -8.43 -6.08 -7.33
CA MET A 162 -9.44 -6.74 -6.51
C MET A 162 -10.87 -6.35 -6.91
N ASP A 163 -11.75 -7.34 -6.78
CA ASP A 163 -13.17 -7.26 -7.09
C ASP A 163 -13.95 -8.18 -6.16
N GLY A 164 -15.03 -7.68 -5.57
CA GLY A 164 -15.90 -8.54 -4.78
C GLY A 164 -16.98 -7.80 -4.03
N ILE A 165 -17.80 -8.58 -3.33
CA ILE A 165 -18.89 -8.07 -2.51
C ILE A 165 -18.71 -8.60 -1.09
N LEU A 166 -18.66 -7.68 -0.14
CA LEU A 166 -18.64 -7.99 1.28
C LEU A 166 -20.04 -7.75 1.83
N TYR A 167 -20.55 -8.69 2.59
CA TYR A 167 -21.92 -8.62 3.12
C TYR A 167 -21.88 -8.42 4.62
N ASN A 168 -22.84 -7.66 5.12
CA ASN A 168 -23.01 -7.50 6.55
C ASN A 168 -23.37 -8.86 7.18
N THR A 169 -22.68 -9.22 8.26
CA THR A 169 -22.83 -10.50 8.98
C THR A 169 -24.21 -10.67 9.62
N GLU A 170 -24.80 -9.58 10.09
CA GLU A 170 -26.11 -9.56 10.74
C GLU A 170 -27.25 -9.30 9.75
N ASN A 171 -26.96 -8.65 8.62
CA ASN A 171 -27.93 -8.31 7.59
C ASN A 171 -27.39 -8.51 6.17
N SER A 172 -27.52 -9.72 5.62
CA SER A 172 -26.97 -10.05 4.29
C SER A 172 -27.59 -9.29 3.08
N VAL A 173 -28.57 -8.41 3.29
CA VAL A 173 -29.07 -7.48 2.26
C VAL A 173 -28.17 -6.23 2.18
N ASP A 174 -27.59 -5.83 3.31
CA ASP A 174 -26.60 -4.76 3.39
C ASP A 174 -25.24 -5.29 2.91
N SER A 175 -24.64 -4.61 1.95
CA SER A 175 -23.41 -5.06 1.29
C SER A 175 -22.55 -3.90 0.82
N ILE A 176 -21.26 -4.19 0.69
CA ILE A 176 -20.25 -3.29 0.19
C ILE A 176 -19.66 -3.92 -1.06
N VAL A 177 -19.82 -3.22 -2.18
CA VAL A 177 -19.38 -3.67 -3.49
C VAL A 177 -18.06 -2.98 -3.81
N ILE A 178 -17.01 -3.75 -4.06
CA ILE A 178 -15.69 -3.26 -4.46
C ILE A 178 -15.44 -3.71 -5.89
N ARG A 179 -15.15 -2.76 -6.79
CA ARG A 179 -15.01 -3.03 -8.22
C ARG A 179 -13.80 -2.37 -8.85
N ASN A 180 -13.14 -3.11 -9.73
CA ASN A 180 -12.03 -2.64 -10.56
C ASN A 180 -10.97 -1.90 -9.75
N VAL A 181 -10.69 -2.36 -8.53
CA VAL A 181 -9.71 -1.70 -7.68
C VAL A 181 -8.32 -2.17 -8.07
N TYR A 182 -7.46 -1.23 -8.41
CA TYR A 182 -6.02 -1.41 -8.53
C TYR A 182 -5.33 -0.97 -7.24
N PHE A 183 -4.41 -1.78 -6.74
CA PHE A 183 -3.68 -1.49 -5.50
C PHE A 183 -2.19 -1.76 -5.65
N GLY A 184 -1.40 -1.04 -4.87
CA GLY A 184 0.02 -1.30 -4.67
C GLY A 184 0.41 -0.98 -3.24
N ILE A 185 1.28 -1.79 -2.65
CA ILE A 185 1.69 -1.69 -1.24
C ILE A 185 3.18 -2.02 -1.13
N HIS A 186 3.93 -1.19 -0.40
CA HIS A 186 5.34 -1.39 -0.02
C HIS A 186 5.60 -0.70 1.31
#